data_AF-A0A061M231-F1
#
_entry.id   AF-A0A061M231-F1
#
_cell.length_a   1.000
_cell.length_b   1.000
_cell.length_c   1.000
_cell.angle_alpha   90.00
_cell.angle_beta   90.00
_cell.angle_gamma   90.00
#
_symmetry.space_group_name_H-M   'P 1'
#
loop_
_entity.id
_entity.type
_entity.pdbx_description
1 polymer ?
#
loop_
_entity_poly.entity_id
_entity_poly.type
_entity_poly.pdbx_seq_one_letter_code
_entity_poly.pdbx_strand_id
1 'polypeptide(L)' 'LSTDIKMIWNYGGNTLINQHSDINKTAKILADEKKCEFILVHDVFMTPSARFADILLPDVTHFEREDIV' A
#
# COMPACT_ATOMS: atom_id res chain seq x y z
N LEU A 1 -3.19 19.98 9.72
CA LEU A 1 -3.95 19.12 10.65
C LEU A 1 -3.21 19.07 11.98
N SER A 2 -3.92 18.84 13.08
CA SER A 2 -3.34 18.60 14.41
C SER A 2 -3.11 17.11 14.70
N THR A 3 -3.39 16.24 13.73
CA THR A 3 -3.36 14.78 13.86
C THR A 3 -2.61 14.15 12.69
N ASP A 4 -1.93 13.03 12.95
CA ASP A 4 -1.22 12.24 11.95
C ASP A 4 -2.15 11.33 11.14
N ILE A 5 -1.62 10.73 10.06
CA ILE A 5 -2.33 9.71 9.27
C ILE A 5 -2.39 8.41 10.06
N LYS A 6 -3.61 7.93 10.33
CA LYS A 6 -3.84 6.69 11.08
C LYS A 6 -4.17 5.48 10.22
N MET A 7 -4.61 5.71 8.98
CA MET A 7 -4.90 4.65 8.03
C MET A 7 -4.37 4.99 6.65
N ILE A 8 -3.80 4.00 5.97
CA ILE A 8 -3.43 4.07 4.55
C ILE A 8 -4.19 2.99 3.79
N TRP A 9 -4.85 3.38 2.70
CA TRP A 9 -5.30 2.44 1.68
C TRP A 9 -4.44 2.61 0.43
N ASN A 10 -3.57 1.65 0.17
CA ASN A 10 -2.71 1.61 -1.00
C ASN A 10 -3.34 0.71 -2.07
N TYR A 11 -3.99 1.35 -3.05
CA TYR A 11 -4.71 0.68 -4.14
C TYR A 11 -3.88 0.67 -5.44
N GLY A 12 -3.68 -0.52 -6.02
CA GLY A 12 -3.08 -0.72 -7.34
C GLY A 12 -1.70 -0.09 -7.53
N GLY A 13 -0.89 -0.03 -6.47
CA GLY A 13 0.30 0.81 -6.43
C GLY A 13 1.42 0.27 -5.56
N ASN A 14 2.65 0.64 -5.89
CA ASN A 14 3.85 0.27 -5.14
C ASN A 14 4.51 1.51 -4.53
N THR A 15 3.69 2.51 -4.19
CA THR A 15 4.16 3.82 -3.75
C THR A 15 4.67 3.80 -2.32
N LEU A 16 4.29 2.83 -1.49
CA LEU A 16 4.82 2.76 -0.12
C LEU A 16 6.30 2.36 -0.07
N ILE A 17 6.83 1.70 -1.11
CA ILE A 17 8.20 1.19 -1.10
C ILE A 17 8.99 1.51 -2.37
N ASN A 18 8.46 1.30 -3.58
CA ASN A 18 9.30 1.23 -4.78
C ASN A 18 9.08 2.39 -5.78
N GLN A 19 8.31 3.41 -5.43
CA GLN A 19 8.05 4.57 -6.29
C GLN A 19 8.47 5.90 -5.63
N HIS A 20 9.47 5.85 -4.73
CA HIS A 20 10.16 7.01 -4.17
C HIS A 20 11.59 6.65 -3.76
N SER A 21 12.37 7.64 -3.35
CA SER A 21 13.73 7.47 -2.82
C SER A 21 13.72 7.04 -1.34
N ASP A 22 14.86 6.51 -0.87
CA ASP A 22 15.10 6.07 0.52
C ASP A 22 14.07 5.06 1.06
N ILE A 23 13.98 3.94 0.34
CA ILE A 23 13.03 2.86 0.63
C ILE A 23 13.31 2.17 1.98
N ASN A 24 14.57 2.13 2.41
CA ASN A 24 14.96 1.47 3.66
C ASN A 24 14.53 2.26 4.89
N LYS A 25 14.62 3.60 4.83
CA LYS A 25 14.04 4.45 5.87
C LYS A 25 12.53 4.33 5.90
N THR A 26 11.89 4.32 4.74
CA THR A 26 10.43 4.23 4.63
C THR A 26 9.90 2.90 5.15
N ALA A 27 10.56 1.78 4.83
CA ALA A 27 10.25 0.47 5.40
C ALA A 27 10.26 0.48 6.94
N LYS A 28 11.24 1.16 7.57
CA LYS A 28 11.27 1.32 9.04
C LYS A 28 10.13 2.17 9.58
N ILE A 29 9.66 3.16 8.81
CA ILE A 29 8.52 4.01 9.20
C ILE A 29 7.21 3.24 9.09
N LEU A 30 7.02 2.47 8.02
CA LEU A 30 5.82 1.67 7.79
C LEU A 30 5.68 0.51 8.76
N ALA A 31 6.80 -0.04 9.25
CA ALA A 31 6.81 -1.07 10.29
C ALA A 31 6.53 -0.53 11.72
N ASP A 32 6.40 0.79 11.89
CA ASP A 32 6.14 1.43 13.19
C ASP A 32 4.63 1.66 13.39
N GLU A 33 3.95 0.67 13.97
CA GLU A 33 2.51 0.66 14.25
C GLU A 33 2.04 1.81 15.17
N LYS A 34 2.95 2.52 15.85
CA LYS A 34 2.58 3.70 16.66
C LYS A 34 2.23 4.92 15.81
N LYS A 35 2.67 4.93 14.55
CA LYS A 35 2.40 6.02 13.60
C LYS A 35 1.10 5.77 12.87
N CYS A 36 1.16 4.94 11.82
CA CYS A 36 0.01 4.50 11.05
C CYS A 36 -0.46 3.18 11.66
N GLU A 37 -1.71 3.14 12.08
CA GLU A 37 -2.28 2.04 12.85
C GLU A 37 -2.86 0.95 11.96
N PHE A 38 -3.10 1.26 10.68
CA PHE A 38 -3.67 0.32 9.73
C PHE A 38 -3.29 0.61 8.28
N ILE A 39 -2.84 -0.42 7.56
CA ILE A 39 -2.47 -0.39 6.15
C ILE A 39 -3.27 -1.47 5.41
N LEU A 40 -4.18 -1.02 4.56
CA LEU A 40 -4.86 -1.86 3.57
C LEU A 40 -4.10 -1.78 2.25
N VAL A 41 -3.69 -2.94 1.73
CA VAL A 41 -3.19 -3.03 0.36
C VAL A 41 -4.20 -3.78 -0.48
N HIS A 42 -4.59 -3.20 -1.60
CA HIS A 42 -5.51 -3.82 -2.56
C HIS A 42 -4.83 -3.78 -3.93
N ASP A 43 -4.40 -4.94 -4.42
CA ASP A 43 -3.46 -5.02 -5.54
C ASP A 43 -3.69 -6.32 -6.34
N VAL A 44 -3.37 -6.27 -7.64
CA VAL A 44 -3.41 -7.41 -8.56
C VAL A 44 -2.21 -8.33 -8.33
N PHE A 45 -1.07 -7.76 -7.93
CA PHE A 45 0.17 -8.49 -7.68
C PHE A 45 0.67 -8.28 -6.25
N MET A 46 1.46 -9.23 -5.75
CA MET A 46 2.18 -9.08 -4.49
C MET A 46 3.35 -8.11 -4.64
N THR A 47 3.07 -6.81 -4.60
CA THR A 47 4.10 -5.76 -4.71
C THR A 47 4.93 -5.67 -3.41
N PRO A 48 6.16 -5.12 -3.45
CA PRO A 48 6.93 -4.78 -2.26
C PRO A 48 6.16 -4.03 -1.17
N SER A 49 5.21 -3.17 -1.56
CA SER A 49 4.34 -2.43 -0.65
C SER A 49 3.35 -3.36 0.09
N ALA A 50 2.89 -4.45 -0.53
CA ALA A 50 1.99 -5.44 0.08
C ALA A 50 2.59 -6.15 1.31
N ARG A 51 3.92 -6.14 1.47
CA ARG A 51 4.58 -6.72 2.66
C ARG A 51 4.34 -5.93 3.96
N PHE A 52 3.84 -4.71 3.85
CA PHE A 52 3.50 -3.85 4.98
C PHE A 52 1.99 -3.79 5.23
N ALA A 53 1.20 -4.63 4.55
CA ALA A 53 -0.24 -4.66 4.70
C ALA A 53 -0.65 -5.42 5.98
N ASP A 54 -1.59 -4.86 6.73
CA ASP A 54 -2.33 -5.60 7.77
C ASP A 54 -3.37 -6.51 7.12
N ILE A 55 -4.03 -6.00 6.07
CA ILE A 55 -4.93 -6.76 5.21
C ILE A 55 -4.52 -6.55 3.76
N LEU A 56 -4.37 -7.67 3.05
CA LEU A 56 -4.17 -7.70 1.61
C LEU A 56 -5.44 -8.20 0.92
N LEU A 57 -5.99 -7.36 0.03
CA LEU A 57 -7.09 -7.73 -0.84
C LEU A 57 -6.55 -8.00 -2.25
N PRO A 58 -6.83 -9.17 -2.85
CA PRO A 58 -6.50 -9.42 -4.25
C PRO A 58 -7.48 -8.68 -5.18
N ASP A 59 -6.95 -7.99 -6.18
CA ASP A 59 -7.74 -7.41 -7.28
C ASP A 59 -7.57 -8.21 -8.57
N VAL A 60 -8.45 -7.97 -9.54
CA VAL A 60 -8.42 -8.55 -10.89
C VAL A 60 -7.65 -7.66 -11.86
N THR A 61 -7.03 -8.26 -12.86
CA THR A 61 -6.38 -7.54 -13.96
C THR A 61 -7.42 -6.77 -14.79
N HIS A 62 -6.95 -5.78 -15.56
CA HIS A 62 -7.81 -5.02 -16.48
C HIS A 62 -8.54 -5.91 -17.51
N PHE A 63 -7.99 -7.08 -17.86
CA PHE A 63 -8.62 -8.02 -18.82
C PHE A 63 -9.76 -8.86 -18.23
N GLU A 64 -9.92 -8.84 -16.91
CA GLU A 64 -10.91 -9.66 -16.19
C GLU A 64 -12.15 -8.84 -15.76
N ARG A 65 -12.21 -7.56 -16.17
CA ARG A 65 -13.31 -6.65 -15.86
C ARG A 65 -13.83 -5.95 -17.11
N GLU A 66 -15.10 -5.60 -17.09
CA GLU A 66 -15.71 -4.75 -18.11
C GLU A 66 -15.25 -3.29 -17.87
N ASP A 67 -14.56 -2.71 -18.84
CA ASP A 67 -14.05 -1.34 -18.79
C ASP A 67 -14.08 -0.72 -20.19
N ILE A 68 -13.87 0.59 -20.30
CA ILE A 68 -13.78 1.27 -21.59
C ILE A 68 -12.41 0.97 -22.22
N VAL A 69 -12.41 0.63 -23.52
CA VAL A 69 -11.20 0.47 -24.35
C VAL A 69 -10.91 1.75 -25.12
#